data_AF-A0A661PGT3-F1
#
_entry.id   AF-A0A661PGT3-F1
#
_cell.length_a   1.000
_cell.length_b   1.000
_cell.length_c   1.000
_cell.angle_alpha   90.00
_cell.angle_beta   90.00
_cell.angle_gamma   90.00
#
_symmetry.space_group_name_H-M   'P 1'
#
loop_
_entity.id
_entity.type
_entity.pdbx_description
1 polymer ?
#
loop_
_entity_poly.entity_id
_entity_poly.type
_entity_poly.pdbx_seq_one_letter_code
_entity_poly.pdbx_strand_id
1 'polypeptide(L)' 'MTYNFDPDTWYANERSHLDAQLKKGALTTETFAVALEDLDRRYDEMIDRLDGTYIIPVNRDGAPR' A
#
# COMPACT_ATOMS: atom_id res chain seq x y z
N MET A 1 -21.07 17.57 -5.48
CA MET A 1 -20.49 16.22 -5.61
C MET A 1 -19.29 16.19 -4.69
N THR A 2 -19.48 15.73 -3.45
CA THR A 2 -18.39 15.68 -2.46
C THR A 2 -17.43 14.59 -2.89
N TYR A 3 -16.23 14.98 -3.31
CA TYR A 3 -15.15 14.04 -3.55
C TYR A 3 -14.67 13.56 -2.17
N ASN A 4 -15.30 12.50 -1.67
CA ASN A 4 -14.82 11.78 -0.50
C ASN A 4 -13.57 11.03 -0.96
N PHE A 5 -12.40 11.56 -0.63
CA PHE A 5 -11.16 10.87 -0.88
C PHE A 5 -11.05 9.71 0.11
N ASP A 6 -11.31 8.50 -0.37
CA ASP A 6 -11.21 7.26 0.39
C ASP A 6 -9.83 6.61 0.13
N PRO A 7 -8.89 6.68 1.09
CA PRO A 7 -7.55 6.10 0.92
C PRO A 7 -7.61 4.58 0.69
N ASP A 8 -8.61 3.90 1.27
CA ASP A 8 -8.84 2.47 1.08
C ASP A 8 -9.21 2.13 -0.36
N THR A 9 -10.11 2.92 -0.96
CA THR A 9 -10.50 2.75 -2.37
C THR A 9 -9.33 3.07 -3.31
N TRP A 10 -8.52 4.09 -2.99
CA TRP A 10 -7.31 4.38 -3.75
C TRP A 10 -6.30 3.23 -3.69
N TYR A 11 -6.02 2.68 -2.49
CA TYR A 11 -5.09 1.57 -2.32
C TYR A 11 -5.55 0.31 -3.07
N ALA A 12 -6.84 -0.03 -2.98
CA ALA A 12 -7.41 -1.19 -3.68
C ALA A 12 -7.28 -1.06 -5.21
N ASN A 13 -7.49 0.14 -5.75
CA ASN A 13 -7.34 0.43 -7.18
C ASN A 13 -5.89 0.32 -7.63
N GLU A 14 -4.96 0.93 -6.90
CA GLU A 14 -3.53 0.92 -7.24
C GLU A 14 -2.95 -0.50 -7.13
N ARG A 15 -3.36 -1.26 -6.10
CA ARG A 15 -3.01 -2.68 -5.94
C ARG A 15 -3.50 -3.52 -7.10
N SER A 16 -4.74 -3.30 -7.54
CA SER A 16 -5.34 -4.00 -8.68
C SER A 16 -4.62 -3.66 -9.99
N HIS A 17 -4.17 -2.42 -10.15
CA HIS A 17 -3.42 -1.99 -11.32
C HIS A 17 -2.04 -2.66 -11.38
N LEU A 18 -1.32 -2.72 -10.26
CA LEU A 18 -0.05 -3.45 -10.14
C LEU A 18 -0.23 -4.95 -10.43
N ASP A 19 -1.28 -5.57 -9.90
CA ASP A 19 -1.59 -6.99 -10.14
C ASP A 19 -1.90 -7.27 -11.62
N ALA A 20 -2.67 -6.38 -12.25
CA ALA A 20 -2.96 -6.47 -13.68
C ALA A 20 -1.68 -6.36 -14.53
N GLN A 21 -0.73 -5.51 -14.13
CA GLN A 21 0.55 -5.34 -14.83
C GLN A 21 1.45 -6.57 -14.66
N LEU A 22 1.48 -7.17 -13.46
CA LEU A 22 2.18 -8.43 -13.19
C LEU A 22 1.59 -9.57 -14.04
N LYS A 23 0.26 -9.70 -14.08
CA LYS A 23 -0.45 -10.70 -14.90
C LYS A 23 -0.23 -10.53 -16.40
N LYS A 24 -0.06 -9.28 -16.86
CA LYS A 24 0.29 -8.96 -18.25
C LYS A 24 1.75 -9.26 -18.58
N GLY A 25 2.58 -9.61 -17.59
CA GLY A 25 4.03 -9.80 -17.75
C GLY A 25 4.78 -8.48 -17.98
N ALA A 26 4.13 -7.33 -17.73
CA ALA A 26 4.74 -6.01 -17.85
C ALA A 26 5.61 -5.65 -16.63
N LEU A 27 5.37 -6.32 -15.49
CA LEU A 27 6.22 -6.26 -14.29
C LEU A 27 6.74 -7.65 -13.94
N THR A 28 7.95 -7.70 -13.38
CA THR A 28 8.47 -8.90 -12.70
C THR A 28 7.99 -8.93 -11.26
N THR A 29 8.03 -10.11 -10.64
CA THR A 29 7.62 -10.31 -9.25
C THR A 29 8.44 -9.44 -8.29
N GLU A 30 9.72 -9.21 -8.58
CA GLU A 30 10.61 -8.34 -7.79
C GLU A 30 10.17 -6.88 -7.87
N THR A 31 9.89 -6.37 -9.08
CA THR A 31 9.41 -4.99 -9.25
C THR A 31 8.02 -4.80 -8.64
N PHE A 32 7.18 -5.82 -8.70
CA PHE A 32 5.86 -5.81 -8.05
C PHE A 32 5.96 -5.74 -6.52
N ALA A 33 6.91 -6.47 -5.92
CA ALA A 33 7.15 -6.41 -4.48
C ALA A 33 7.61 -5.01 -4.05
N VAL A 34 8.59 -4.43 -4.74
CA VAL A 34 9.06 -3.07 -4.46
C VAL A 34 7.96 -2.02 -4.66
N ALA A 35 7.16 -2.15 -5.72
CA ALA A 35 6.04 -1.24 -5.97
C ALA A 35 4.93 -1.37 -4.93
N LEU A 36 4.72 -2.58 -4.39
CA LEU A 36 3.80 -2.80 -3.29
C LEU A 36 4.30 -2.14 -2.01
N GLU A 37 5.58 -2.29 -1.67
CA GLU A 37 6.16 -1.68 -0.47
C GLU A 37 6.07 -0.14 -0.50
N ASP A 38 6.32 0.48 -1.67
CA ASP A 38 6.11 1.93 -1.81
C ASP A 38 4.61 2.31 -1.72
N LEU A 39 3.72 1.48 -2.26
CA LEU A 39 2.27 1.69 -2.17
C LEU A 39 1.77 1.64 -0.72
N ASP A 40 2.20 0.63 0.05
CA ASP A 40 1.90 0.51 1.49
C ASP A 40 2.43 1.72 2.26
N ARG A 41 3.68 2.15 2.00
CA ARG A 41 4.25 3.34 2.65
C ARG A 41 3.43 4.60 2.37
N ARG A 42 3.01 4.81 1.12
CA ARG A 42 2.18 5.97 0.76
C ARG A 42 0.80 5.91 1.38
N TYR A 43 0.21 4.72 1.51
CA TYR A 43 -1.06 4.53 2.19
C TYR A 43 -0.93 4.88 3.68
N ASP A 44 0.11 4.38 4.34
CA ASP A 44 0.43 4.70 5.73
C ASP A 44 0.63 6.21 5.95
N GLU A 45 1.38 6.90 5.06
CA GLU A 45 1.52 8.36 5.08
C GLU A 45 0.18 9.10 4.88
N MET A 46 -0.72 8.58 4.05
CA MET A 46 -2.05 9.16 3.84
C MET A 46 -2.95 8.96 5.06
N ILE A 47 -2.92 7.77 5.66
CA ILE A 47 -3.66 7.45 6.87
C ILE A 47 -3.14 8.28 8.05
N ASP A 48 -1.82 8.41 8.23
CA ASP A 48 -1.21 9.27 9.24
C ASP A 48 -1.71 10.72 9.11
N ARG A 49 -1.73 11.26 7.89
CA ARG A 49 -2.21 12.61 7.64
C ARG A 49 -3.71 12.79 7.92
N LEU A 50 -4.52 11.75 7.73
CA LEU A 50 -5.97 11.75 7.96
C LEU A 50 -6.33 11.55 9.44
N ASP A 51 -5.58 10.72 10.15
CA ASP A 51 -5.83 10.34 11.55
C ASP A 51 -5.10 11.26 12.55
N GLY A 52 -4.05 11.97 12.11
CA GLY A 52 -3.30 12.95 12.89
C GLY A 52 -2.59 12.40 14.14
N THR A 53 -2.57 11.07 14.32
CA THR A 53 -2.25 10.40 15.60
C THR A 53 -1.44 9.12 15.42
N TYR A 54 -0.64 8.94 14.36
CA TYR A 54 -0.09 7.61 14.10
C TYR A 54 1.02 7.19 15.09
N ILE A 55 0.69 6.20 15.93
CA ILE A 55 1.63 5.31 16.61
C ILE A 55 1.83 4.10 15.70
N ILE A 56 3.04 3.97 15.15
CA ILE A 56 3.51 2.75 14.48
C ILE A 56 4.09 1.82 15.54
N PRO A 57 3.60 0.57 15.72
CA PRO A 57 4.42 -0.44 16.36
C PRO A 57 4.70 -1.65 15.46
N VAL A 58 6.01 -1.72 15.18
CA VAL A 58 6.92 -2.87 15.09
C VAL A 58 6.90 -3.76 13.86
N ASN A 59 8.10 -3.84 13.29
CA ASN A 59 8.54 -4.71 12.21
C ASN A 59 8.11 -6.17 12.37
N ARG A 60 7.79 -6.76 11.21
CA ARG A 60 7.69 -8.20 10.98
C ARG A 60 9.00 -8.91 11.29
N ASP A 61 9.24 -9.27 12.55
CA ASP A 61 10.10 -10.41 12.89
C ASP A 61 9.43 -11.20 14.01
N GLY A 62 8.40 -11.97 13.62
CA GLY A 62 7.64 -12.83 14.51
C GLY A 62 8.31 -14.19 14.74
N ALA A 63 9.46 -14.21 15.42
CA ALA A 63 10.08 -15.45 15.87
C ALA A 63 10.18 -15.48 17.42
N PRO A 64 9.35 -16.27 18.13
CA PRO A 64 9.50 -16.46 19.57
C PRO A 64 10.70 -17.37 19.90
N ARG A 65 11.47 -17.02 20.94
CA ARG A 65 12.39 -17.93 21.65
C ARG A 65 11.89 -18.16 23.06
#